data_AF-A0A7S6M600-F1
#
_entry.id   AF-A0A7S6M600-F1
#
_cell.length_a   1.000
_cell.length_b   1.000
_cell.length_c   1.000
_cell.angle_alpha   90.00
_cell.angle_beta   90.00
_cell.angle_gamma   90.00
#
_symmetry.space_group_name_H-M   'P 1'
#
loop_
_entity.id
_entity.type
_entity.pdbx_description
1 polymer ?
#
loop_
_entity_poly.entity_id
_entity_poly.type
_entity_poly.pdbx_seq_one_letter_code
_entity_poly.pdbx_strand_id
1 'polypeptide(L)'
;MRNVCSPRRLTGPLRLLFIPGIAILLVGGCPQQPTDPDSPDTADNSTLATASVLRFDANETIRFEGEISTTADIDVYRLGKLSRGDRIYADVRAIAARLDLVAAVFDVDENVHIFNDDRAADASDLNPLIDFVVRGRNGDFFLGVQALTGTTGTGRYEVEVRITRGVGVPDPTPQIVFLEWRGGSGLTVPNVGVFNLPPFDATQVGLSSSQTAALKQRVAAIVKDRYAGFNLLVQNSDDHATPSGPHSTIFFGSNSSTAFAISEQIDSFNADPSDNAIVFTGAFRDAFAASRPNFEELAQGIGNTTAHEVGHLLGLVHTRNCNELMDTTCGNARILQPQNFGAAPLDDSVFGFGVQDAAELLTWILGLAGG
;
A
#
# COMPACT_ATOMS: atom_id res chain seq x y z
N MET A 1 -15.43 0.57 -6.02
CA MET A 1 -14.97 1.83 -6.65
C MET A 1 -14.03 1.47 -7.80
N ARG A 2 -13.63 2.36 -8.74
CA ARG A 2 -12.45 2.05 -9.56
C ARG A 2 -11.25 2.42 -8.69
N ASN A 3 -10.50 1.42 -8.23
CA ASN A 3 -9.32 1.60 -7.40
C ASN A 3 -8.39 2.60 -8.10
N VAL A 4 -8.12 3.72 -7.45
CA VAL A 4 -7.08 4.66 -7.85
C VAL A 4 -5.84 4.29 -7.03
N CYS A 5 -5.29 3.10 -7.28
CA CYS A 5 -3.86 3.06 -7.52
C CYS A 5 -3.72 3.72 -8.90
N SER A 6 -3.12 4.91 -8.92
CA SER A 6 -3.05 5.87 -10.03
C SER A 6 -3.27 5.26 -11.44
N PRO A 7 -4.34 5.61 -12.19
CA PRO A 7 -4.40 5.28 -13.61
C PRO A 7 -3.37 6.13 -14.36
N ARG A 8 -2.14 5.61 -14.52
CA ARG A 8 -1.13 6.22 -15.39
C ARG A 8 -1.64 6.20 -16.84
N ARG A 9 -2.08 7.36 -17.33
CA ARG A 9 -2.21 7.63 -18.76
C ARG A 9 -0.83 7.90 -19.33
N LEU A 10 -0.26 6.93 -20.05
CA LEU A 10 0.89 7.15 -20.93
C LEU A 10 0.44 8.03 -22.12
N THR A 11 0.47 9.36 -21.96
CA THR A 11 0.31 10.30 -23.08
C THR A 11 1.62 11.02 -23.35
N GLY A 12 2.50 10.37 -24.10
CA GLY A 12 3.67 10.99 -24.74
C GLY A 12 3.58 10.82 -26.26
N PRO A 13 3.80 11.87 -27.08
CA PRO A 13 3.77 11.74 -28.53
C PRO A 13 5.01 10.96 -29.01
N LEU A 14 4.75 9.81 -29.64
CA LEU A 14 5.76 8.99 -30.30
C LEU A 14 6.33 9.77 -31.51
N ARG A 15 7.52 10.36 -31.38
CA ARG A 15 8.27 10.90 -32.53
C ARG A 15 9.00 9.76 -33.23
N LEU A 16 8.46 9.29 -34.35
CA LEU A 16 9.19 8.44 -35.29
C LEU A 16 10.35 9.23 -35.91
N LEU A 17 11.58 8.82 -35.62
CA LEU A 17 12.77 9.17 -36.40
C LEU A 17 13.15 7.96 -37.25
N PHE A 18 12.94 8.09 -38.55
CA PHE A 18 13.40 7.14 -39.56
C PHE A 18 14.90 7.37 -39.82
N ILE A 19 15.74 6.37 -39.53
CA ILE A 19 17.15 6.35 -39.95
C ILE A 19 17.33 5.11 -40.85
N PRO A 20 17.76 5.25 -42.12
CA PRO A 20 18.16 4.12 -42.93
C PRO A 20 19.66 3.87 -42.73
N GLY A 21 20.06 2.64 -42.43
CA GLY A 21 21.49 2.34 -42.45
C GLY A 21 21.94 0.98 -41.93
N ILE A 22 22.25 0.10 -42.88
CA ILE A 22 23.36 -0.87 -42.86
C ILE A 22 23.17 -2.11 -41.96
N ALA A 23 22.78 -3.21 -42.62
CA ALA A 23 22.86 -4.56 -42.08
C ALA A 23 24.30 -5.09 -42.16
N ILE A 24 24.96 -5.27 -41.02
CA ILE A 24 26.17 -6.08 -40.88
C ILE A 24 25.76 -7.42 -40.28
N LEU A 25 25.85 -8.48 -41.09
CA LEU A 25 25.72 -9.87 -40.67
C LEU A 25 26.99 -10.27 -39.91
N LEU A 26 26.94 -10.19 -38.58
CA LEU A 26 27.89 -10.83 -37.68
C LEU A 26 27.27 -12.13 -37.17
N VAL A 27 27.73 -13.25 -37.71
CA VAL A 27 27.44 -14.58 -37.18
C VAL A 27 28.40 -14.83 -36.01
N GLY A 28 28.08 -14.25 -34.86
CA GLY A 28 28.72 -14.57 -33.58
C GLY A 28 27.72 -15.38 -32.75
N GLY A 29 27.99 -16.67 -32.54
CA GLY A 29 27.23 -17.45 -31.57
C GLY A 29 27.47 -16.88 -30.19
N CYS A 30 26.48 -16.17 -29.63
CA CYS A 30 26.48 -15.83 -28.22
C CYS A 30 26.59 -17.15 -27.43
N PRO A 31 27.53 -17.28 -26.49
CA PRO A 31 27.51 -18.42 -25.59
C PRO A 31 26.13 -18.45 -24.93
N GLN A 32 25.40 -19.56 -25.07
CA GLN A 32 24.20 -19.81 -24.30
C GLN A 32 24.58 -19.64 -22.84
N GLN A 33 24.00 -18.64 -22.18
CA GLN A 33 24.10 -18.50 -20.73
C GLN A 33 23.65 -19.84 -20.15
N PRO A 34 24.45 -20.48 -19.28
CA PRO A 34 24.07 -21.76 -18.70
C PRO A 34 22.67 -21.59 -18.10
N THR A 35 21.71 -22.34 -18.61
CA THR A 35 20.39 -22.44 -17.99
C THR A 35 20.64 -23.08 -16.64
N ASP A 36 20.45 -22.33 -15.55
CA ASP A 36 20.64 -22.82 -14.21
C ASP A 36 19.60 -23.95 -13.98
N PRO A 37 20.02 -25.23 -13.96
CA PRO A 37 19.08 -26.36 -13.97
C PRO A 37 18.27 -26.49 -12.68
N ASP A 38 18.51 -25.61 -11.70
CA ASP A 38 17.92 -25.64 -10.36
C ASP A 38 17.03 -24.41 -10.07
N SER A 39 16.46 -23.73 -11.09
CA SER A 39 15.48 -22.67 -10.79
C SER A 39 14.35 -23.24 -9.93
N PRO A 40 14.05 -22.63 -8.77
CA PRO A 40 12.95 -23.05 -7.92
C PRO A 40 11.61 -22.72 -8.55
N ASP A 41 11.56 -21.93 -9.62
CA ASP A 41 10.33 -21.52 -10.25
C ASP A 41 9.71 -22.66 -11.06
N THR A 42 8.48 -23.02 -10.73
CA THR A 42 7.75 -24.10 -11.40
C THR A 42 6.35 -23.62 -11.71
N ALA A 43 5.78 -24.05 -12.83
CA ALA A 43 4.47 -23.57 -13.30
C ALA A 43 3.26 -23.88 -12.36
N ASP A 44 3.48 -24.46 -11.17
CA ASP A 44 2.43 -24.82 -10.20
C ASP A 44 2.67 -24.19 -8.81
N ASN A 45 3.60 -23.24 -8.64
CA ASN A 45 3.93 -22.66 -7.32
C ASN A 45 3.01 -21.50 -6.88
N SER A 46 1.76 -21.44 -7.34
CA SER A 46 0.87 -20.27 -7.15
C SER A 46 0.12 -20.17 -5.82
N THR A 47 0.36 -21.10 -4.89
CA THR A 47 -0.29 -21.12 -3.57
C THR A 47 0.71 -21.49 -2.49
N LEU A 48 0.38 -21.25 -1.21
CA LEU A 48 1.21 -21.69 -0.08
C LEU A 48 1.41 -23.22 -0.06
N ALA A 49 0.40 -23.98 -0.49
CA ALA A 49 0.43 -25.44 -0.50
C ALA A 49 1.36 -26.01 -1.57
N THR A 50 1.51 -25.28 -2.69
CA THR A 50 2.36 -25.67 -3.83
C THR A 50 3.66 -24.86 -3.90
N ALA A 51 3.92 -24.00 -2.91
CA ALA A 51 5.05 -23.12 -2.88
C ALA A 51 6.39 -23.84 -3.06
N SER A 52 7.25 -23.28 -3.91
CA SER A 52 8.58 -23.80 -4.17
C SER A 52 9.48 -23.61 -2.96
N VAL A 53 10.15 -24.67 -2.52
CA VAL A 53 11.02 -24.62 -1.33
C VAL A 53 12.38 -24.03 -1.70
N LEU A 54 12.72 -22.87 -1.09
CA LEU A 54 14.04 -22.28 -1.26
C LEU A 54 15.08 -23.01 -0.42
N ARG A 55 16.27 -23.20 -1.01
CA ARG A 55 17.42 -23.84 -0.35
C ARG A 55 18.52 -22.81 -0.16
N PHE A 56 18.53 -22.19 1.01
CA PHE A 56 19.54 -21.20 1.37
C PHE A 56 20.93 -21.82 1.52
N ASP A 57 21.95 -21.04 1.21
CA ASP A 57 23.35 -21.42 1.44
C ASP A 57 23.75 -21.32 2.94
N ALA A 58 25.03 -21.53 3.22
CA ALA A 58 25.56 -21.46 4.59
C ALA A 58 25.47 -20.04 5.22
N ASN A 59 25.25 -19.00 4.42
CA ASN A 59 25.07 -17.61 4.85
C ASN A 59 23.60 -17.19 4.86
N GLU A 60 22.67 -18.15 4.80
CA GLU A 60 21.23 -17.89 4.69
C GLU A 60 20.85 -16.96 3.53
N THR A 61 21.57 -17.09 2.41
CA THR A 61 21.34 -16.33 1.18
C THR A 61 20.99 -17.25 0.02
N ILE A 62 20.14 -16.77 -0.88
CA ILE A 62 19.86 -17.42 -2.16
C ILE A 62 19.61 -16.36 -3.24
N ARG A 63 19.99 -16.67 -4.48
CA ARG A 63 19.61 -15.93 -5.68
C ARG A 63 19.03 -16.90 -6.69
N PHE A 64 17.97 -16.49 -7.36
CA PHE A 64 17.32 -17.28 -8.40
C PHE A 64 16.56 -16.39 -9.37
N GLU A 65 16.09 -16.97 -10.47
CA GLU A 65 15.24 -16.31 -11.45
C GLU A 65 13.88 -17.01 -11.52
N GLY A 66 12.83 -16.23 -11.79
CA GLY A 66 11.48 -16.71 -12.07
C GLY A 66 10.89 -16.04 -13.31
N GLU A 67 9.69 -16.45 -13.71
CA GLU A 67 8.96 -15.91 -14.85
C GLU A 67 7.46 -15.80 -14.58
N ILE A 68 6.96 -14.55 -14.59
CA ILE A 68 5.52 -14.28 -14.66
C ILE A 68 5.04 -14.56 -16.09
N SER A 69 4.52 -15.76 -16.32
CA SER A 69 4.14 -16.26 -17.65
C SER A 69 2.81 -15.69 -18.15
N THR A 70 1.94 -15.29 -17.22
CA THR A 70 0.65 -14.63 -17.49
C THR A 70 0.39 -13.53 -16.47
N THR A 71 -0.54 -12.61 -16.74
CA THR A 71 -0.90 -11.55 -15.77
C THR A 71 -1.63 -12.06 -14.53
N ALA A 72 -2.03 -13.34 -14.50
CA ALA A 72 -2.63 -14.00 -13.35
C ALA A 72 -1.65 -14.98 -12.69
N ASP A 73 -0.41 -15.01 -13.17
CA ASP A 73 0.63 -15.87 -12.63
C ASP A 73 1.14 -15.29 -11.31
N ILE A 74 1.27 -16.16 -10.33
CA ILE A 74 1.72 -15.84 -8.98
C ILE A 74 2.74 -16.90 -8.64
N ASP A 75 3.92 -16.49 -8.22
CA ASP A 75 4.98 -17.39 -7.80
C ASP A 75 5.13 -17.30 -6.28
N VAL A 76 4.99 -18.42 -5.59
CA VAL A 76 5.11 -18.51 -4.14
C VAL A 76 6.32 -19.35 -3.78
N TYR A 77 7.18 -18.79 -2.93
CA TYR A 77 8.42 -19.39 -2.48
C TYR A 77 8.40 -19.56 -0.97
N ARG A 78 8.58 -20.78 -0.47
CA ARG A 78 8.69 -21.05 0.97
C ARG A 78 10.09 -20.66 1.45
N LEU A 79 10.14 -19.64 2.32
CA LEU A 79 11.34 -19.17 3.00
C LEU A 79 11.79 -20.13 4.11
N GLY A 80 10.86 -20.96 4.59
CA GLY A 80 11.09 -21.92 5.67
C GLY A 80 10.69 -21.35 7.03
N LYS A 81 11.17 -21.99 8.10
CA LYS A 81 10.81 -21.60 9.46
C LYS A 81 11.58 -20.38 9.92
N LEU A 82 10.85 -19.32 10.27
CA LEU A 82 11.40 -18.10 10.87
C LEU A 82 10.87 -17.91 12.28
N SER A 83 11.66 -17.25 13.10
CA SER A 83 11.28 -16.83 14.44
C SER A 83 11.03 -15.33 14.49
N ARG A 84 10.19 -14.92 15.44
CA ARG A 84 10.03 -13.52 15.81
C ARG A 84 11.40 -12.90 16.10
N GLY A 85 11.71 -11.79 15.43
CA GLY A 85 12.99 -11.11 15.48
C GLY A 85 14.01 -11.57 14.43
N ASP A 86 13.67 -12.49 13.52
CA ASP A 86 14.46 -12.73 12.31
C ASP A 86 14.16 -11.63 11.28
N ARG A 87 15.15 -11.27 10.45
CA ARG A 87 15.00 -10.31 9.35
C ARG A 87 14.97 -11.02 8.01
N ILE A 88 14.04 -10.61 7.16
CA ILE A 88 13.91 -11.02 5.76
C ILE A 88 14.30 -9.80 4.91
N TYR A 89 15.29 -9.97 4.06
CA TYR A 89 15.59 -9.07 2.96
C TYR A 89 15.26 -9.80 1.66
N ALA A 90 14.40 -9.24 0.81
CA ALA A 90 14.12 -9.77 -0.52
C ALA A 90 14.13 -8.63 -1.55
N ASP A 91 15.03 -8.74 -2.52
CA ASP A 91 15.20 -7.78 -3.62
C ASP A 91 14.75 -8.46 -4.92
N VAL A 92 13.62 -8.02 -5.46
CA VAL A 92 12.96 -8.62 -6.63
C VAL A 92 13.06 -7.64 -7.79
N ARG A 93 13.62 -8.08 -8.92
CA ARG A 93 13.96 -7.20 -10.05
C ARG A 93 13.50 -7.77 -11.38
N ALA A 94 12.76 -6.99 -12.15
CA ALA A 94 12.47 -7.34 -13.54
C ALA A 94 13.76 -7.37 -14.37
N ILE A 95 14.00 -8.48 -15.08
CA ILE A 95 15.14 -8.62 -16.02
C ILE A 95 14.78 -8.00 -17.37
N ALA A 96 13.49 -8.06 -17.75
CA ALA A 96 12.98 -7.49 -18.99
C ALA A 96 12.21 -6.19 -18.76
N ALA A 97 12.39 -5.21 -19.65
CA ALA A 97 11.68 -3.94 -19.56
C ALA A 97 10.18 -4.15 -19.82
N ARG A 98 9.34 -3.85 -18.81
CA ARG A 98 7.86 -3.77 -18.77
C ARG A 98 7.16 -4.70 -17.76
N LEU A 99 7.91 -5.45 -16.95
CA LEU A 99 7.31 -6.12 -15.80
C LEU A 99 7.31 -5.16 -14.61
N ASP A 100 6.12 -4.92 -14.07
CA ASP A 100 5.86 -4.13 -12.87
C ASP A 100 5.48 -5.16 -11.79
N LEU A 101 6.36 -5.35 -10.82
CA LEU A 101 6.33 -6.49 -9.91
C LEU A 101 5.78 -6.08 -8.56
N VAL A 102 5.17 -7.03 -7.88
CA VAL A 102 4.74 -6.89 -6.49
C VAL A 102 5.31 -8.04 -5.70
N ALA A 103 5.81 -7.75 -4.50
CA ALA A 103 6.28 -8.74 -3.57
C ALA A 103 5.56 -8.61 -2.21
N ALA A 104 5.22 -9.74 -1.60
CA ALA A 104 4.63 -9.78 -0.27
C ALA A 104 5.16 -10.98 0.54
N VAL A 105 5.24 -10.82 1.85
CA VAL A 105 5.58 -11.93 2.76
C VAL A 105 4.35 -12.35 3.56
N PHE A 106 4.10 -13.65 3.57
CA PHE A 106 2.98 -14.28 4.27
C PHE A 106 3.47 -15.28 5.33
N ASP A 107 2.67 -15.49 6.37
CA ASP A 107 2.82 -16.65 7.26
C ASP A 107 1.98 -17.86 6.79
N VAL A 108 1.99 -18.93 7.57
CA VAL A 108 1.25 -20.17 7.27
C VAL A 108 -0.27 -20.03 7.30
N ASP A 109 -0.80 -18.98 7.92
CA ASP A 109 -2.23 -18.68 8.00
C ASP A 109 -2.65 -17.69 6.88
N GLU A 110 -1.78 -17.47 5.89
CA GLU A 110 -1.96 -16.51 4.79
C GLU A 110 -2.03 -15.04 5.23
N ASN A 111 -1.65 -14.71 6.46
CA ASN A 111 -1.61 -13.31 6.86
C ASN A 111 -0.45 -12.62 6.16
N VAL A 112 -0.69 -11.46 5.54
CA VAL A 112 0.36 -10.60 5.00
C VAL A 112 1.06 -9.87 6.15
N HIS A 113 2.39 -9.94 6.16
CA HIS A 113 3.23 -9.26 7.15
C HIS A 113 3.86 -8.00 6.58
N ILE A 114 4.16 -8.00 5.28
CA ILE A 114 4.66 -6.85 4.55
C ILE A 114 4.34 -7.00 3.06
N PHE A 115 4.14 -5.86 2.40
CA PHE A 115 3.84 -5.71 0.99
C PHE A 115 4.69 -4.57 0.41
N ASN A 116 5.20 -4.75 -0.81
CA ASN A 116 5.82 -3.67 -1.56
C ASN A 116 5.61 -3.91 -3.06
N ASP A 117 5.22 -2.87 -3.79
CA ASP A 117 5.10 -2.84 -5.25
C ASP A 117 6.24 -2.04 -5.88
N ASP A 118 6.59 -0.88 -5.32
CA ASP A 118 7.70 -0.06 -5.79
C ASP A 118 8.80 0.12 -4.73
N ARG A 119 10.08 0.01 -5.14
CA ARG A 119 11.21 0.38 -4.25
C ARG A 119 11.29 1.88 -4.03
N ALA A 120 10.98 2.66 -5.05
CA ALA A 120 11.02 4.11 -4.98
C ALA A 120 9.60 4.68 -5.00
N ALA A 121 9.26 5.48 -3.98
CA ALA A 121 7.97 6.14 -3.82
C ALA A 121 7.55 7.01 -5.03
N ASP A 122 8.52 7.51 -5.81
CA ASP A 122 8.31 8.30 -7.02
C ASP A 122 8.16 7.43 -8.29
N ALA A 123 8.05 6.10 -8.12
CA ALA A 123 7.91 5.10 -9.15
C ALA A 123 8.96 5.24 -10.29
N SER A 124 10.14 5.74 -9.93
CA SER A 124 11.34 5.69 -10.78
C SER A 124 11.97 4.30 -10.80
N ASP A 125 11.65 3.48 -9.79
CA ASP A 125 12.07 2.09 -9.65
C ASP A 125 10.88 1.21 -9.22
N LEU A 126 10.29 0.51 -10.19
CA LEU A 126 9.11 -0.36 -10.04
C LEU A 126 9.45 -1.78 -9.56
N ASN A 127 10.66 -1.97 -9.04
CA ASN A 127 11.13 -3.27 -8.57
C ASN A 127 10.93 -3.34 -7.07
N PRO A 128 10.14 -4.27 -6.52
CA PRO A 128 9.85 -4.26 -5.11
C PRO A 128 11.07 -4.67 -4.26
N LEU A 129 11.15 -4.08 -3.07
CA LEU A 129 12.17 -4.36 -2.07
C LEU A 129 11.51 -4.59 -0.71
N ILE A 130 11.71 -5.78 -0.17
CA ILE A 130 11.26 -6.13 1.17
C ILE A 130 12.46 -6.11 2.11
N ASP A 131 12.32 -5.36 3.21
CA ASP A 131 13.27 -5.33 4.30
C ASP A 131 12.51 -5.30 5.64
N PHE A 132 12.25 -6.50 6.17
CA PHE A 132 11.26 -6.71 7.21
C PHE A 132 11.82 -7.55 8.35
N VAL A 133 11.46 -7.21 9.58
CA VAL A 133 11.73 -8.05 10.75
C VAL A 133 10.45 -8.75 11.17
N VAL A 134 10.46 -10.08 11.25
CA VAL A 134 9.33 -10.90 11.67
C VAL A 134 8.85 -10.48 13.06
N ARG A 135 7.62 -9.97 13.14
CA ARG A 135 7.00 -9.51 14.40
C ARG A 135 5.96 -10.48 14.94
N GLY A 136 5.33 -11.25 14.05
CA GLY A 136 4.31 -12.24 14.37
C GLY A 136 4.84 -13.53 14.97
N ARG A 137 4.06 -14.60 14.83
CA ARG A 137 4.36 -15.90 15.42
C ARG A 137 5.51 -16.59 14.69
N ASN A 138 6.25 -17.43 15.42
CA ASN A 138 7.24 -18.32 14.82
C ASN A 138 6.50 -19.33 13.93
N GLY A 139 6.99 -19.58 12.73
CA GLY A 139 6.28 -20.41 11.76
C GLY A 139 6.99 -20.51 10.44
N ASP A 140 6.36 -21.20 9.49
CA ASP A 140 6.78 -21.15 8.08
C ASP A 140 6.34 -19.82 7.46
N PHE A 141 7.24 -19.21 6.69
CA PHE A 141 7.00 -17.98 5.95
C PHE A 141 7.17 -18.21 4.45
N PHE A 142 6.49 -17.37 3.67
CA PHE A 142 6.39 -17.46 2.22
C PHE A 142 6.63 -16.08 1.61
N LEU A 143 7.38 -16.02 0.52
CA LEU A 143 7.51 -14.85 -0.35
C LEU A 143 6.60 -15.10 -1.56
N GLY A 144 5.63 -14.24 -1.78
CA GLY A 144 4.84 -14.19 -3.01
C GLY A 144 5.39 -13.12 -3.95
N VAL A 145 5.46 -13.44 -5.24
CA VAL A 145 5.81 -12.51 -6.31
C VAL A 145 4.73 -12.60 -7.40
N GLN A 146 4.24 -11.48 -7.90
CA GLN A 146 3.32 -11.43 -9.04
C GLN A 146 3.52 -10.14 -9.84
N ALA A 147 2.89 -10.04 -11.02
CA ALA A 147 2.73 -8.75 -11.66
C ALA A 147 1.73 -7.87 -10.89
N LEU A 148 1.95 -6.54 -10.92
CA LEU A 148 0.98 -5.58 -10.41
C LEU A 148 -0.36 -5.74 -11.13
N THR A 149 -1.42 -5.94 -10.35
CA THR A 149 -2.77 -6.16 -10.90
C THR A 149 -3.22 -4.98 -11.76
N GLY A 150 -3.78 -5.29 -12.93
CA GLY A 150 -4.22 -4.28 -13.90
C GLY A 150 -3.14 -3.82 -14.88
N THR A 151 -1.90 -4.26 -14.69
CA THR A 151 -0.87 -4.17 -15.72
C THR A 151 -0.98 -5.36 -16.69
N THR A 152 -0.32 -5.26 -17.84
CA THR A 152 -0.19 -6.37 -18.80
C THR A 152 1.24 -6.93 -18.82
N GLY A 153 2.01 -6.66 -17.76
CA GLY A 153 3.41 -7.06 -17.66
C GLY A 153 3.51 -8.58 -17.48
N THR A 154 4.31 -9.22 -18.32
CA THR A 154 4.77 -10.61 -18.15
C THR A 154 6.26 -10.64 -18.43
N GLY A 155 6.98 -11.60 -17.86
CA GLY A 155 8.40 -11.78 -18.15
C GLY A 155 9.20 -12.28 -16.97
N ARG A 156 10.51 -12.32 -17.19
CA ARG A 156 11.48 -12.85 -16.23
C ARG A 156 11.90 -11.81 -15.20
N TYR A 157 12.17 -12.29 -14.00
CA TYR A 157 12.69 -11.52 -12.89
C TYR A 157 13.81 -12.28 -12.16
N GLU A 158 14.63 -11.55 -11.42
CA GLU A 158 15.66 -12.07 -10.52
C GLU A 158 15.24 -11.76 -9.08
N VAL A 159 15.48 -12.68 -8.16
CA VAL A 159 15.26 -12.50 -6.73
C VAL A 159 16.54 -12.78 -5.97
N GLU A 160 16.90 -11.88 -5.07
CA GLU A 160 17.87 -12.15 -4.00
C GLU A 160 17.14 -12.15 -2.65
N VAL A 161 17.24 -13.26 -1.92
CA VAL A 161 16.71 -13.36 -0.55
C VAL A 161 17.86 -13.57 0.44
N ARG A 162 17.84 -12.84 1.55
CA ARG A 162 18.72 -13.04 2.70
C ARG A 162 17.91 -13.11 3.98
N ILE A 163 18.18 -14.10 4.81
CA ILE A 163 17.62 -14.20 6.16
C ILE A 163 18.74 -13.83 7.15
N THR A 164 18.41 -13.03 8.16
CA THR A 164 19.33 -12.76 9.29
C THR A 164 18.62 -13.11 10.59
N ARG A 165 19.13 -14.12 11.30
CA ARG A 165 18.51 -14.61 12.53
C ARG A 165 18.69 -13.66 13.71
N GLY A 166 17.65 -13.59 14.53
CA GLY A 166 17.73 -13.02 15.89
C GLY A 166 18.21 -11.57 15.94
N VAL A 167 17.85 -10.75 14.96
CA VAL A 167 18.13 -9.30 14.99
C VAL A 167 17.34 -8.57 16.07
N GLY A 168 16.30 -9.20 16.62
CA GLY A 168 15.40 -8.65 17.62
C GLY A 168 14.22 -7.92 16.98
N VAL A 169 13.10 -7.82 17.69
CA VAL A 169 11.91 -7.11 17.18
C VAL A 169 12.05 -5.63 17.50
N PRO A 170 11.99 -4.72 16.51
CA PRO A 170 11.97 -3.30 16.79
C PRO A 170 10.75 -2.94 17.63
N ASP A 171 10.91 -2.05 18.61
CA ASP A 171 9.78 -1.56 19.39
C ASP A 171 8.74 -0.88 18.47
N PRO A 172 7.44 -0.95 18.81
CA PRO A 172 6.44 -0.15 18.12
C PRO A 172 6.73 1.35 18.29
N THR A 173 6.43 2.13 17.24
CA THR A 173 6.64 3.57 17.20
C THR A 173 5.30 4.30 17.30
N PRO A 174 5.06 5.07 18.38
CA PRO A 174 3.86 5.91 18.47
C PRO A 174 3.82 6.93 17.34
N GLN A 175 2.62 7.29 16.89
CA GLN A 175 2.47 8.24 15.78
C GLN A 175 1.52 9.39 16.11
N ILE A 176 1.82 10.57 15.57
CA ILE A 176 0.94 11.73 15.57
C ILE A 176 0.36 11.88 14.16
N VAL A 177 -0.97 11.99 14.08
CA VAL A 177 -1.67 12.36 12.85
C VAL A 177 -2.26 13.75 13.03
N PHE A 178 -1.89 14.67 12.15
CA PHE A 178 -2.37 16.04 12.16
C PHE A 178 -3.41 16.28 11.05
N LEU A 179 -4.64 16.62 11.46
CA LEU A 179 -5.71 16.96 10.53
C LEU A 179 -5.63 18.45 10.16
N GLU A 180 -5.18 18.74 8.94
CA GLU A 180 -4.96 20.10 8.44
C GLU A 180 -6.21 20.63 7.70
N TRP A 181 -7.06 21.33 8.44
CA TRP A 181 -8.29 21.90 7.93
C TRP A 181 -8.12 23.22 7.19
N ARG A 182 -6.96 23.89 7.32
CA ARG A 182 -6.71 25.20 6.70
C ARG A 182 -6.41 25.08 5.20
N GLY A 183 -6.27 23.85 4.70
CA GLY A 183 -5.85 23.58 3.32
C GLY A 183 -4.34 23.75 3.16
N GLY A 184 -3.89 23.95 1.92
CA GLY A 184 -2.47 24.09 1.61
C GLY A 184 -2.24 24.47 0.15
N SER A 185 -1.05 24.97 -0.16
CA SER A 185 -0.66 25.35 -1.53
C SER A 185 0.62 24.63 -1.94
N GLY A 186 0.70 24.25 -3.22
CA GLY A 186 1.86 23.52 -3.75
C GLY A 186 2.09 22.15 -3.12
N LEU A 187 1.05 21.53 -2.55
CA LEU A 187 1.13 20.21 -1.94
C LEU A 187 1.46 19.19 -3.02
N THR A 188 2.61 18.54 -2.92
CA THR A 188 3.07 17.58 -3.92
C THR A 188 2.85 16.18 -3.40
N VAL A 189 2.00 15.42 -4.08
CA VAL A 189 1.87 13.98 -3.84
C VAL A 189 2.66 13.29 -4.95
N PRO A 190 3.75 12.57 -4.63
CA PRO A 190 4.55 11.85 -5.62
C PRO A 190 3.66 11.01 -6.53
N ASN A 191 3.99 10.93 -7.83
CA ASN A 191 3.23 10.19 -8.85
C ASN A 191 1.78 10.61 -9.14
N VAL A 192 1.23 11.55 -8.37
CA VAL A 192 -0.16 11.99 -8.53
C VAL A 192 -0.23 13.42 -9.05
N GLY A 193 0.45 14.36 -8.38
CA GLY A 193 0.52 15.74 -8.84
C GLY A 193 0.67 16.78 -7.74
N VAL A 194 0.49 18.04 -8.14
CA VAL A 194 0.57 19.20 -7.25
C VAL A 194 -0.83 19.76 -7.02
N PHE A 195 -1.18 19.97 -5.76
CA PHE A 195 -2.51 20.38 -5.32
C PHE A 195 -2.48 21.73 -4.59
N ASN A 196 -3.54 22.50 -4.81
CA ASN A 196 -3.88 23.66 -4.01
C ASN A 196 -5.25 23.40 -3.40
N LEU A 197 -5.29 23.29 -2.08
CA LEU A 197 -6.49 22.95 -1.33
C LEU A 197 -6.96 24.21 -0.59
N PRO A 198 -8.19 24.70 -0.83
CA PRO A 198 -8.76 25.73 0.01
C PRO A 198 -9.02 25.17 1.42
N PRO A 199 -9.20 26.03 2.44
CA PRO A 199 -9.69 25.58 3.73
C PRO A 199 -10.96 24.73 3.60
N PHE A 200 -11.09 23.74 4.49
CA PHE A 200 -12.27 22.91 4.53
C PHE A 200 -13.52 23.71 4.95
N ASP A 201 -14.62 23.50 4.22
CA ASP A 201 -15.92 24.07 4.52
C ASP A 201 -17.03 23.04 4.26
N ALA A 202 -18.02 22.95 5.14
CA ALA A 202 -19.12 21.99 5.03
C ALA A 202 -19.95 22.16 3.75
N THR A 203 -19.94 23.32 3.10
CA THR A 203 -20.56 23.51 1.78
C THR A 203 -19.91 22.68 0.68
N GLN A 204 -18.64 22.27 0.84
CA GLN A 204 -17.95 21.37 -0.10
C GLN A 204 -18.63 20.00 -0.16
N VAL A 205 -19.29 19.58 0.92
CA VAL A 205 -20.01 18.30 1.03
C VAL A 205 -21.54 18.47 0.95
N GLY A 206 -22.02 19.67 0.60
CA GLY A 206 -23.45 19.95 0.45
C GLY A 206 -24.20 20.30 1.75
N LEU A 207 -23.48 20.57 2.84
CA LEU A 207 -24.04 21.03 4.12
C LEU A 207 -23.98 22.56 4.26
N SER A 208 -24.59 23.12 5.31
CA SER A 208 -24.47 24.56 5.61
C SER A 208 -23.08 24.88 6.15
N SER A 209 -22.50 26.03 5.80
CA SER A 209 -21.22 26.50 6.37
C SER A 209 -21.27 26.67 7.90
N SER A 210 -22.47 26.88 8.47
CA SER A 210 -22.66 26.90 9.93
C SER A 210 -22.34 25.55 10.61
N GLN A 211 -22.29 24.46 9.84
CA GLN A 211 -21.98 23.12 10.33
C GLN A 211 -20.49 22.75 10.20
N THR A 212 -19.66 23.62 9.62
CA THR A 212 -18.22 23.34 9.38
C THR A 212 -17.50 22.91 10.65
N ALA A 213 -17.60 23.66 11.74
CA ALA A 213 -16.91 23.32 13.00
C ALA A 213 -17.39 21.98 13.59
N ALA A 214 -18.71 21.75 13.62
CA ALA A 214 -19.29 20.52 14.12
C ALA A 214 -18.87 19.29 13.28
N LEU A 215 -18.80 19.46 11.96
CA LEU A 215 -18.38 18.40 11.05
C LEU A 215 -16.91 18.02 11.26
N LYS A 216 -16.01 19.01 11.33
CA LYS A 216 -14.58 18.78 11.63
C LYS A 216 -14.40 18.01 12.94
N GLN A 217 -15.10 18.44 13.99
CA GLN A 217 -15.04 17.78 15.30
C GLN A 217 -15.53 16.33 15.22
N ARG A 218 -16.65 16.08 14.52
CA ARG A 218 -17.21 14.73 14.38
C ARG A 218 -16.28 13.80 13.58
N VAL A 219 -15.71 14.29 12.48
CA VAL A 219 -14.71 13.55 11.68
C VAL A 219 -13.50 13.19 12.54
N ALA A 220 -12.92 14.15 13.26
CA ALA A 220 -11.78 13.90 14.14
C ALA A 220 -12.12 12.88 15.26
N ALA A 221 -13.34 12.92 15.80
CA ALA A 221 -13.80 11.95 16.79
C ALA A 221 -13.93 10.53 16.21
N ILE A 222 -14.43 10.40 14.98
CA ILE A 222 -14.50 9.10 14.29
C ILE A 222 -13.10 8.52 14.07
N VAL A 223 -12.14 9.32 13.59
CA VAL A 223 -10.76 8.86 13.41
C VAL A 223 -10.17 8.40 14.74
N LYS A 224 -10.33 9.18 15.82
CA LYS A 224 -9.89 8.79 17.17
C LYS A 224 -10.52 7.47 17.64
N ASP A 225 -11.80 7.27 17.35
CA ASP A 225 -12.53 6.05 17.70
C ASP A 225 -12.00 4.82 16.95
N ARG A 226 -11.67 4.94 15.64
CA ARG A 226 -11.11 3.84 14.84
C ARG A 226 -9.75 3.35 15.34
N TYR A 227 -8.96 4.27 15.91
CA TYR A 227 -7.63 3.97 16.45
C TYR A 227 -7.60 3.88 17.97
N ALA A 228 -8.76 3.81 18.63
CA ALA A 228 -8.84 3.71 20.08
C ALA A 228 -8.13 2.44 20.56
N GLY A 229 -7.20 2.59 21.51
CA GLY A 229 -6.40 1.49 22.05
C GLY A 229 -5.01 1.37 21.44
N PHE A 230 -4.70 2.04 20.33
CA PHE A 230 -3.36 2.13 19.77
C PHE A 230 -2.65 3.43 20.21
N ASN A 231 -1.32 3.45 20.17
CA ASN A 231 -0.53 4.64 20.51
C ASN A 231 -0.49 5.66 19.35
N LEU A 232 -1.68 6.11 18.94
CA LEU A 232 -1.88 7.10 17.90
C LEU A 232 -2.55 8.35 18.47
N LEU A 233 -1.90 9.50 18.31
CA LEU A 233 -2.42 10.78 18.74
C LEU A 233 -2.99 11.57 17.56
N VAL A 234 -4.29 11.82 17.56
CA VAL A 234 -4.95 12.66 16.54
C VAL A 234 -5.05 14.10 17.03
N GLN A 235 -4.38 15.01 16.33
CA GLN A 235 -4.44 16.46 16.52
C GLN A 235 -5.06 17.15 15.30
N ASN A 236 -5.38 18.43 15.41
CA ASN A 236 -5.96 19.19 14.30
C ASN A 236 -5.60 20.68 14.34
N SER A 237 -5.68 21.33 13.18
CA SER A 237 -5.27 22.72 12.97
C SER A 237 -6.18 23.79 13.58
N ASP A 238 -7.40 23.46 14.00
CA ASP A 238 -8.31 24.42 14.64
C ASP A 238 -7.94 24.56 16.14
N ASP A 239 -7.51 23.45 16.76
CA ASP A 239 -7.25 23.38 18.22
C ASP A 239 -5.75 23.39 18.58
N HIS A 240 -4.87 23.05 17.64
CA HIS A 240 -3.43 22.85 17.90
C HIS A 240 -2.58 23.56 16.84
N ALA A 241 -1.39 23.99 17.25
CA ALA A 241 -0.33 24.29 16.30
C ALA A 241 0.11 22.98 15.60
N THR A 242 0.61 23.10 14.37
CA THR A 242 1.24 21.97 13.67
C THR A 242 2.34 21.36 14.55
N PRO A 243 2.38 20.03 14.74
CA PRO A 243 3.42 19.40 15.54
C PRO A 243 4.82 19.76 15.03
N SER A 244 5.76 19.99 15.96
CA SER A 244 7.14 20.32 15.60
C SER A 244 8.02 19.09 15.37
N GLY A 245 7.56 17.91 15.77
CA GLY A 245 8.24 16.62 15.55
C GLY A 245 7.66 15.86 14.35
N PRO A 246 8.16 14.65 14.06
CA PRO A 246 7.61 13.80 12.99
C PRO A 246 6.11 13.53 13.19
N HIS A 247 5.32 13.69 12.14
CA HIS A 247 3.87 13.48 12.13
C HIS A 247 3.35 13.41 10.70
N SER A 248 2.36 12.55 10.47
CA SER A 248 1.67 12.51 9.19
C SER A 248 0.64 13.63 9.12
N THR A 249 0.42 14.20 7.94
CA THR A 249 -0.58 15.25 7.74
C THR A 249 -1.69 14.82 6.79
N ILE A 250 -2.94 14.94 7.23
CA ILE A 250 -4.11 14.73 6.38
C ILE A 250 -4.72 16.08 6.02
N PHE A 251 -4.68 16.43 4.74
CA PHE A 251 -5.27 17.64 4.22
C PHE A 251 -6.70 17.41 3.73
N PHE A 252 -7.53 18.45 3.82
CA PHE A 252 -8.93 18.39 3.43
C PHE A 252 -9.28 19.51 2.45
N GLY A 253 -9.94 19.17 1.35
CA GLY A 253 -10.50 20.16 0.43
C GLY A 253 -10.49 19.75 -1.04
N SER A 254 -10.83 20.70 -1.90
CA SER A 254 -10.88 20.52 -3.36
C SER A 254 -11.86 19.43 -3.81
N ASN A 255 -11.77 19.01 -5.06
CA ASN A 255 -12.56 17.95 -5.66
C ASN A 255 -11.67 17.02 -6.47
N SER A 256 -12.06 15.76 -6.56
CA SER A 256 -11.49 14.78 -7.49
C SER A 256 -12.62 13.99 -8.12
N SER A 257 -12.60 13.86 -9.44
CA SER A 257 -13.61 13.10 -10.18
C SER A 257 -13.37 11.59 -10.13
N THR A 258 -12.24 11.15 -9.56
CA THR A 258 -11.80 9.75 -9.60
C THR A 258 -11.58 9.14 -8.23
N ALA A 259 -11.37 9.94 -7.17
CA ALA A 259 -11.03 9.44 -5.85
C ALA A 259 -11.67 10.27 -4.73
N PHE A 260 -11.98 9.63 -3.60
CA PHE A 260 -12.35 10.34 -2.36
C PHE A 260 -11.14 10.85 -1.59
N ALA A 261 -10.02 10.15 -1.70
CA ALA A 261 -8.77 10.50 -1.07
C ALA A 261 -7.59 9.82 -1.78
N ILE A 262 -6.39 10.28 -1.46
CA ILE A 262 -5.11 9.77 -1.95
C ILE A 262 -4.08 9.92 -0.82
N SER A 263 -3.38 8.83 -0.48
CA SER A 263 -2.14 8.85 0.30
C SER A 263 -0.93 8.98 -0.63
N GLU A 264 0.19 9.49 -0.10
CA GLU A 264 1.46 9.55 -0.85
C GLU A 264 1.94 8.14 -1.24
N GLN A 265 1.82 7.19 -0.32
CA GLN A 265 2.21 5.80 -0.49
C GLN A 265 1.58 4.91 0.59
N ILE A 266 1.85 3.61 0.53
CA ILE A 266 1.65 2.67 1.64
C ILE A 266 2.96 2.63 2.44
N ASP A 267 2.99 3.30 3.58
CA ASP A 267 4.18 3.43 4.43
C ASP A 267 4.33 2.25 5.38
N SER A 268 4.88 1.15 4.86
CA SER A 268 5.08 -0.09 5.61
C SER A 268 5.80 0.16 6.94
N PHE A 269 5.12 -0.15 8.03
CA PHE A 269 5.61 0.04 9.40
C PHE A 269 5.88 1.49 9.82
N ASN A 270 5.22 2.46 9.19
CA ASN A 270 5.36 3.88 9.51
C ASN A 270 6.84 4.32 9.41
N ALA A 271 7.50 3.95 8.31
CA ALA A 271 8.91 4.19 8.07
C ALA A 271 9.20 5.66 7.74
N ASP A 272 8.27 6.35 7.06
CA ASP A 272 8.24 7.82 6.96
C ASP A 272 7.07 8.40 7.76
N PRO A 273 7.30 8.74 9.04
CA PRO A 273 6.27 9.34 9.87
C PRO A 273 5.84 10.74 9.41
N SER A 274 6.36 11.29 8.31
CA SER A 274 6.05 12.63 7.79
C SER A 274 5.19 12.60 6.51
N ASP A 275 4.71 11.42 6.10
CA ASP A 275 3.90 11.26 4.90
C ASP A 275 2.56 12.01 4.99
N ASN A 276 2.03 12.37 3.82
CA ASN A 276 0.80 13.13 3.68
C ASN A 276 -0.31 12.32 2.99
N ALA A 277 -1.54 12.72 3.26
CA ALA A 277 -2.69 12.31 2.45
C ALA A 277 -3.65 13.49 2.22
N ILE A 278 -4.49 13.36 1.20
CA ILE A 278 -5.51 14.35 0.85
C ILE A 278 -6.87 13.66 0.83
N VAL A 279 -7.85 14.22 1.55
CA VAL A 279 -9.26 13.87 1.44
C VAL A 279 -9.99 14.92 0.59
N PHE A 280 -10.45 14.51 -0.59
CA PHE A 280 -11.17 15.35 -1.55
C PHE A 280 -12.63 15.50 -1.16
N THR A 281 -12.92 16.46 -0.28
CA THR A 281 -14.24 16.66 0.32
C THR A 281 -15.32 16.98 -0.73
N GLY A 282 -14.98 17.66 -1.83
CA GLY A 282 -15.89 17.88 -2.96
C GLY A 282 -16.41 16.59 -3.60
N ALA A 283 -15.61 15.51 -3.57
CA ALA A 283 -15.98 14.24 -4.20
C ALA A 283 -17.17 13.59 -3.49
N PHE A 284 -17.34 13.81 -2.17
CA PHE A 284 -18.49 13.34 -1.40
C PHE A 284 -19.80 13.96 -1.87
N ARG A 285 -19.80 15.27 -2.14
CA ARG A 285 -21.00 15.94 -2.66
C ARG A 285 -21.41 15.35 -4.01
N ASP A 286 -20.45 15.14 -4.89
CA ASP A 286 -20.73 14.67 -6.24
C ASP A 286 -21.17 13.20 -6.22
N ALA A 287 -20.50 12.35 -5.45
CA ALA A 287 -20.82 10.94 -5.32
C ALA A 287 -22.17 10.66 -4.63
N PHE A 288 -22.59 11.53 -3.71
CA PHE A 288 -23.81 11.35 -2.91
C PHE A 288 -24.93 12.35 -3.25
N ALA A 289 -24.82 13.05 -4.38
CA ALA A 289 -25.80 14.05 -4.81
C ALA A 289 -27.25 13.49 -4.88
N ALA A 290 -27.38 12.20 -5.24
CA ALA A 290 -28.67 11.52 -5.36
C ALA A 290 -29.24 11.05 -4.01
N SER A 291 -28.40 10.50 -3.13
CA SER A 291 -28.83 9.95 -1.84
C SER A 291 -29.00 11.02 -0.76
N ARG A 292 -28.32 12.16 -0.88
CA ARG A 292 -28.38 13.30 0.05
C ARG A 292 -28.22 12.87 1.52
N PRO A 293 -27.07 12.25 1.87
CA PRO A 293 -26.79 11.79 3.22
C PRO A 293 -26.93 12.93 4.22
N ASN A 294 -27.38 12.59 5.43
CA ASN A 294 -27.49 13.54 6.51
C ASN A 294 -26.10 13.89 7.09
N PHE A 295 -26.08 14.81 8.06
CA PHE A 295 -24.84 15.26 8.72
C PHE A 295 -23.98 14.10 9.25
N GLU A 296 -24.59 13.13 9.94
CA GLU A 296 -23.87 12.03 10.57
C GLU A 296 -23.33 11.06 9.54
N GLU A 297 -24.11 10.74 8.49
CA GLU A 297 -23.65 9.88 7.39
C GLU A 297 -22.46 10.51 6.64
N LEU A 298 -22.49 11.82 6.39
CA LEU A 298 -21.36 12.53 5.78
C LEU A 298 -20.14 12.57 6.70
N ALA A 299 -20.33 12.85 7.99
CA ALA A 299 -19.25 12.80 8.95
C ALA A 299 -18.63 11.39 9.04
N GLN A 300 -19.47 10.35 9.01
CA GLN A 300 -19.06 8.95 8.98
C GLN A 300 -18.26 8.61 7.73
N GLY A 301 -18.73 9.04 6.55
CA GLY A 301 -18.03 8.90 5.28
C GLY A 301 -16.64 9.51 5.30
N ILE A 302 -16.55 10.80 5.65
CA ILE A 302 -15.28 11.52 5.67
C ILE A 302 -14.36 10.92 6.74
N GLY A 303 -14.88 10.61 7.93
CA GLY A 303 -14.11 10.02 9.03
C GLY A 303 -13.56 8.62 8.73
N ASN A 304 -14.35 7.76 8.08
CA ASN A 304 -13.87 6.46 7.63
C ASN A 304 -12.81 6.61 6.55
N THR A 305 -13.02 7.46 5.53
CA THR A 305 -12.00 7.74 4.51
C THR A 305 -10.72 8.29 5.12
N THR A 306 -10.80 9.24 6.05
CA THR A 306 -9.61 9.73 6.76
C THR A 306 -8.90 8.62 7.53
N ALA A 307 -9.64 7.77 8.26
CA ALA A 307 -9.04 6.67 9.01
C ALA A 307 -8.41 5.60 8.09
N HIS A 308 -9.00 5.38 6.92
CA HIS A 308 -8.49 4.52 5.85
C HIS A 308 -7.15 5.05 5.31
N GLU A 309 -7.06 6.34 4.98
CA GLU A 309 -5.80 6.94 4.52
C GLU A 309 -4.71 6.86 5.59
N VAL A 310 -5.05 7.11 6.87
CA VAL A 310 -4.11 6.90 7.98
C VAL A 310 -3.65 5.43 8.01
N GLY A 311 -4.50 4.48 7.64
CA GLY A 311 -4.13 3.06 7.54
C GLY A 311 -3.02 2.85 6.53
N HIS A 312 -3.11 3.46 5.34
CA HIS A 312 -2.04 3.43 4.34
C HIS A 312 -0.74 4.07 4.84
N LEU A 313 -0.81 5.21 5.53
CA LEU A 313 0.35 5.86 6.15
C LEU A 313 0.98 5.06 7.29
N LEU A 314 0.35 3.94 7.68
CA LEU A 314 0.88 3.00 8.66
C LEU A 314 1.25 1.66 8.01
N GLY A 315 1.04 1.51 6.70
CA GLY A 315 1.40 0.31 5.95
C GLY A 315 0.28 -0.71 5.75
N LEU A 316 -0.97 -0.35 6.09
CA LEU A 316 -2.12 -1.20 5.78
C LEU A 316 -2.45 -1.13 4.29
N VAL A 317 -2.81 -2.27 3.72
CA VAL A 317 -3.22 -2.43 2.32
C VAL A 317 -4.73 -2.61 2.21
N HIS A 318 -5.27 -2.48 0.99
CA HIS A 318 -6.69 -2.69 0.73
C HIS A 318 -7.13 -4.14 0.99
N THR A 319 -8.33 -4.28 1.50
CA THR A 319 -9.00 -5.57 1.73
C THR A 319 -10.30 -5.66 0.92
N ARG A 320 -10.95 -6.83 0.95
CA ARG A 320 -12.25 -7.08 0.29
C ARG A 320 -13.31 -7.60 1.25
N ASN A 321 -13.61 -6.82 2.28
CA ASN A 321 -14.68 -7.12 3.22
C ASN A 321 -15.43 -5.84 3.57
N CYS A 322 -16.69 -5.70 3.13
CA CYS A 322 -17.47 -4.49 3.37
C CYS A 322 -17.50 -3.98 4.81
N ASN A 323 -17.28 -4.83 5.82
CA ASN A 323 -17.30 -4.40 7.22
C ASN A 323 -15.95 -3.89 7.74
N GLU A 324 -14.89 -4.14 7.01
CA GLU A 324 -13.53 -3.74 7.33
C GLU A 324 -13.25 -2.32 6.81
N LEU A 325 -12.36 -1.59 7.48
CA LEU A 325 -12.09 -0.18 7.18
C LEU A 325 -11.24 -0.01 5.91
N MET A 326 -10.34 -0.95 5.62
CA MET A 326 -9.49 -0.96 4.41
C MET A 326 -10.18 -1.54 3.17
N ASP A 327 -11.49 -1.81 3.23
CA ASP A 327 -12.24 -2.33 2.08
C ASP A 327 -12.37 -1.32 0.93
N THR A 328 -12.19 -1.80 -0.29
CA THR A 328 -12.41 -1.01 -1.52
C THR A 328 -13.43 -1.63 -2.49
N THR A 329 -13.90 -2.83 -2.18
CA THR A 329 -14.80 -3.58 -3.07
C THR A 329 -16.25 -3.11 -2.99
N CYS A 330 -16.65 -2.56 -1.84
CA CYS A 330 -18.04 -2.23 -1.62
C CYS A 330 -18.41 -0.87 -2.22
N GLY A 331 -19.69 -0.69 -2.51
CA GLY A 331 -20.18 0.56 -3.10
C GLY A 331 -20.04 1.75 -2.14
N ASN A 332 -20.03 2.97 -2.69
CA ASN A 332 -19.86 4.21 -1.91
C ASN A 332 -20.84 4.36 -0.73
N ALA A 333 -22.03 3.74 -0.77
CA ALA A 333 -22.94 3.78 0.36
C ALA A 333 -22.35 3.15 1.63
N ARG A 334 -21.37 2.25 1.50
CA ARG A 334 -20.77 1.55 2.64
C ARG A 334 -19.91 2.44 3.51
N ILE A 335 -19.19 3.42 2.92
CA ILE A 335 -18.34 4.34 3.67
C ILE A 335 -19.15 5.26 4.60
N LEU A 336 -20.45 5.46 4.32
CA LEU A 336 -21.38 6.23 5.16
C LEU A 336 -21.81 5.49 6.43
N GLN A 337 -21.42 4.23 6.59
CA GLN A 337 -21.77 3.37 7.72
C GLN A 337 -20.51 3.08 8.56
N PRO A 338 -20.62 2.81 9.88
CA PRO A 338 -19.46 2.44 10.69
C PRO A 338 -18.68 1.26 10.10
N GLN A 339 -17.35 1.36 10.12
CA GLN A 339 -16.38 0.32 9.71
C GLN A 339 -15.36 0.17 10.83
N ASN A 340 -14.70 -0.97 10.94
CA ASN A 340 -13.67 -1.20 11.94
C ASN A 340 -12.50 -1.96 11.32
N PHE A 341 -11.32 -1.85 11.92
CA PHE A 341 -10.22 -2.75 11.61
C PHE A 341 -10.55 -4.18 12.00
N GLY A 342 -10.09 -5.12 11.20
CA GLY A 342 -10.20 -6.55 11.47
C GLY A 342 -9.37 -7.38 10.50
N ALA A 343 -9.52 -8.69 10.58
CA ALA A 343 -8.97 -9.62 9.62
C ALA A 343 -9.88 -9.71 8.38
N ALA A 344 -9.32 -9.45 7.20
CA ALA A 344 -10.06 -9.54 5.93
C ALA A 344 -9.15 -9.99 4.78
N PRO A 345 -9.69 -10.72 3.78
CA PRO A 345 -8.92 -11.07 2.59
C PRO A 345 -8.42 -9.82 1.88
N LEU A 346 -7.23 -9.92 1.27
CA LEU A 346 -6.68 -8.85 0.44
C LEU A 346 -7.57 -8.58 -0.78
N ASP A 347 -7.66 -7.31 -1.18
CA ASP A 347 -8.23 -6.97 -2.49
C ASP A 347 -7.33 -7.52 -3.61
N ASP A 348 -7.93 -7.97 -4.71
CA ASP A 348 -7.18 -8.54 -5.83
C ASP A 348 -6.23 -7.49 -6.46
N SER A 349 -6.46 -6.19 -6.25
CA SER A 349 -5.54 -5.13 -6.68
C SER A 349 -4.25 -5.07 -5.85
N VAL A 350 -4.22 -5.69 -4.67
CA VAL A 350 -3.04 -5.78 -3.82
C VAL A 350 -2.28 -7.06 -4.16
N PHE A 351 -2.89 -8.21 -3.91
CA PHE A 351 -2.28 -9.52 -4.17
C PHE A 351 -3.39 -10.55 -4.42
N GLY A 352 -3.13 -11.57 -5.23
CA GLY A 352 -4.17 -12.53 -5.66
C GLY A 352 -4.71 -13.45 -4.56
N PHE A 353 -4.06 -13.49 -3.40
CA PHE A 353 -4.51 -14.20 -2.19
C PHE A 353 -4.00 -13.49 -0.94
N GLY A 354 -4.40 -13.98 0.24
CA GLY A 354 -3.91 -13.51 1.52
C GLY A 354 -4.97 -12.81 2.35
N VAL A 355 -4.63 -12.59 3.61
CA VAL A 355 -5.45 -11.90 4.61
C VAL A 355 -4.61 -10.79 5.25
N GLN A 356 -5.20 -9.63 5.49
CA GLN A 356 -4.62 -8.63 6.39
C GLN A 356 -5.36 -8.67 7.72
N ASP A 357 -4.64 -8.91 8.82
CA ASP A 357 -5.12 -8.62 10.17
C ASP A 357 -4.65 -7.22 10.58
N ALA A 358 -5.49 -6.21 10.29
CA ALA A 358 -5.14 -4.82 10.52
C ALA A 358 -4.90 -4.52 12.01
N ALA A 359 -5.60 -5.19 12.94
CA ALA A 359 -5.43 -4.95 14.37
C ALA A 359 -4.09 -5.50 14.88
N GLU A 360 -3.67 -6.67 14.39
CA GLU A 360 -2.36 -7.23 14.70
C GLU A 360 -1.23 -6.36 14.13
N LEU A 361 -1.32 -5.96 12.85
CA LEU A 361 -0.34 -5.06 12.24
C LEU A 361 -0.24 -3.74 13.00
N LEU A 362 -1.35 -3.07 13.31
CA LEU A 362 -1.34 -1.82 14.07
C LEU A 362 -0.74 -1.98 15.47
N THR A 363 -0.92 -3.15 16.11
CA THR A 363 -0.26 -3.46 17.39
C THR A 363 1.27 -3.52 17.23
N TRP A 364 1.75 -4.08 16.13
CA TRP A 364 3.18 -4.15 15.84
C TRP A 364 3.79 -2.80 15.46
N ILE A 365 3.01 -1.95 14.81
CA ILE A 365 3.43 -0.64 14.30
C ILE A 365 3.40 0.40 15.40
N LEU A 366 2.25 0.58 16.06
CA LEU A 366 2.00 1.65 17.02
C LEU A 366 2.15 1.20 18.47
N GLY A 367 1.92 -0.09 18.74
CA GLY A 367 1.75 -0.58 20.10
C GLY A 367 0.41 -0.15 20.69
N LEU A 368 0.11 -0.65 21.89
CA LEU A 368 -1.12 -0.33 22.60
C LEU A 368 -0.95 0.93 23.47
N ALA A 369 -2.00 1.74 23.56
CA ALA A 369 -2.01 2.91 24.43
C ALA A 369 -2.03 2.48 25.91
N GLY A 370 -1.15 3.09 26.72
CA GLY A 370 -1.11 2.87 28.18
C GLY A 370 -0.42 1.58 28.64
N GLY A 371 0.34 0.93 27.75
CA GLY A 371 1.20 -0.21 28.06
C GLY A 371 2.55 0.14 28.66
#